data_AF-A0A227GRP4-F1
#
_entry.id   AF-A0A227GRP4-F1
#
_cell.length_a   1.000
_cell.length_b   1.000
_cell.length_c   1.000
_cell.angle_alpha   90.00
_cell.angle_beta   90.00
_cell.angle_gamma   90.00
#
_symmetry.space_group_name_H-M   'P 1'
#
loop_
_entity.id
_entity.type
_entity.pdbx_description
1 polymer ?
#
loop_
_entity_poly.entity_id
_entity_poly.type
_entity_poly.pdbx_seq_one_letter_code
_entity_poly.pdbx_strand_id
1 'polypeptide(L)' 'SYPNGKELLEEAVKLGADVIGAIPHFEFTREYGIESLHYAFELAQKYDRLIDVHCDEIDDEQSRFVETLAALA' A
#
# COMPACT_ATOMS: atom_id res chain seq x y z
N SER A 1 -4.12 4.76 -7.91
CA SER A 1 -5.17 4.79 -8.97
C SER A 1 -6.41 5.66 -8.65
N TYR A 2 -6.41 6.42 -7.54
CA TYR A 2 -7.48 7.35 -7.19
C TYR A 2 -6.93 8.80 -7.16
N PRO A 3 -7.67 9.81 -7.66
CA PRO A 3 -7.22 11.19 -7.59
C PRO A 3 -6.86 11.59 -6.15
N ASN A 4 -5.67 12.16 -5.98
CA ASN A 4 -5.13 12.59 -4.69
C ASN A 4 -4.96 11.46 -3.66
N GLY A 5 -4.81 10.20 -4.11
CA GLY A 5 -4.77 9.04 -3.22
C GLY A 5 -3.65 9.07 -2.18
N LYS A 6 -2.46 9.58 -2.55
CA LYS A 6 -1.32 9.69 -1.63
C LYS A 6 -1.58 10.73 -0.54
N GLU A 7 -2.15 11.86 -0.92
CA GLU A 7 -2.50 12.97 -0.02
C GLU A 7 -3.60 12.56 0.96
N LEU A 8 -4.65 11.87 0.46
CA LEU A 8 -5.74 11.36 1.29
C LEU A 8 -5.25 10.30 2.28
N LEU A 9 -4.34 9.41 1.86
CA LEU A 9 -3.76 8.40 2.75
C LEU A 9 -2.94 9.06 3.87
N GLU A 10 -2.12 10.05 3.56
CA GLU A 10 -1.36 10.79 4.57
C GLU A 10 -2.27 11.62 5.51
N GLU A 11 -3.34 12.22 4.97
CA GLU A 11 -4.35 12.92 5.78
C GLU A 11 -5.01 11.96 6.78
N ALA A 12 -5.40 10.76 6.35
CA ALA A 12 -6.00 9.75 7.23
C ALA A 12 -5.05 9.35 8.38
N VAL A 13 -3.75 9.22 8.11
CA VAL A 13 -2.74 8.95 9.14
C VAL A 13 -2.61 10.12 10.11
N LYS A 14 -2.62 11.37 9.61
CA LYS A 14 -2.61 12.59 10.45
C LYS A 14 -3.86 12.71 11.32
N LEU A 15 -5.01 12.23 10.84
CA LEU A 15 -6.27 12.19 11.59
C LEU A 15 -6.33 11.07 12.64
N GLY A 16 -5.36 10.14 12.64
CA GLY A 16 -5.16 9.19 13.73
C GLY A 16 -5.25 7.71 13.35
N ALA A 17 -5.36 7.35 12.07
CA ALA A 17 -5.40 5.95 11.65
C ALA A 17 -4.18 5.16 12.17
N ASP A 18 -4.42 4.02 12.81
CA ASP A 18 -3.39 3.20 13.47
C ASP A 18 -2.59 2.31 12.51
N VAL A 19 -3.18 2.00 11.36
CA VAL A 19 -2.66 1.03 10.40
C VAL A 19 -2.77 1.61 8.99
N ILE A 20 -1.71 1.47 8.20
CA ILE A 20 -1.62 1.97 6.82
C ILE A 20 -1.99 0.86 5.85
N GLY A 21 -2.93 1.17 4.97
CA GLY A 21 -3.42 0.26 3.93
C GLY A 21 -2.75 0.44 2.57
N ALA A 22 -2.85 -0.61 1.76
CA ALA A 22 -2.63 -0.58 0.31
C ALA A 22 -3.47 -1.68 -0.37
N ILE A 23 -3.65 -1.58 -1.70
CA ILE A 23 -4.36 -2.57 -2.53
C ILE A 23 -3.63 -2.77 -3.88
N PRO A 24 -2.39 -3.31 -3.84
CA PRO A 24 -1.49 -3.27 -5.00
C PRO A 24 -2.03 -4.00 -6.24
N HIS A 25 -2.83 -5.05 -6.05
CA HIS A 25 -3.44 -5.83 -7.13
C HIS A 25 -4.58 -5.09 -7.86
N PHE A 26 -5.02 -3.95 -7.34
CA PHE A 26 -6.06 -3.12 -7.94
C PHE A 26 -5.53 -1.82 -8.57
N GLU A 27 -4.22 -1.58 -8.51
CA GLU A 27 -3.59 -0.46 -9.19
C GLU A 27 -3.59 -0.65 -10.71
N PHE A 28 -3.58 0.44 -11.48
CA PHE A 28 -3.70 0.39 -12.94
C PHE A 28 -2.60 -0.42 -13.65
N THR A 29 -1.40 -0.50 -13.05
CA THR A 29 -0.29 -1.28 -13.57
C THR A 29 0.43 -2.00 -12.44
N ARG A 30 1.17 -3.06 -12.78
CA ARG A 30 2.05 -3.76 -11.84
C ARG A 30 3.04 -2.80 -11.17
N GLU A 31 3.59 -1.88 -11.94
CA GLU A 31 4.56 -0.89 -11.46
C GLU A 31 3.92 0.04 -10.42
N TYR A 32 2.66 0.43 -10.62
CA TYR A 32 1.92 1.22 -9.62
C TYR A 32 1.60 0.41 -8.37
N GLY A 33 1.29 -0.88 -8.52
CA GLY A 33 1.14 -1.79 -7.38
C GLY A 33 2.41 -1.83 -6.51
N ILE A 34 3.58 -1.97 -7.14
CA ILE A 34 4.88 -1.92 -6.45
C ILE A 34 5.13 -0.55 -5.80
N GLU A 35 4.93 0.54 -6.54
CA GLU A 35 5.13 1.90 -6.03
C GLU A 35 4.21 2.19 -4.81
N SER A 36 2.97 1.69 -4.84
CA SER A 36 2.01 1.86 -3.74
C SER A 36 2.50 1.21 -2.43
N LEU A 37 3.16 0.05 -2.52
CA LEU A 37 3.74 -0.61 -1.36
C LEU A 37 4.90 0.21 -0.79
N HIS A 38 5.84 0.66 -1.63
CA HIS A 38 6.93 1.52 -1.18
C HIS A 38 6.42 2.77 -0.46
N TYR A 39 5.37 3.41 -0.99
CA TYR A 39 4.76 4.58 -0.35
C TYR A 39 4.11 4.24 1.00
N ALA A 40 3.41 3.10 1.11
CA ALA A 40 2.82 2.66 2.38
C ALA A 40 3.89 2.46 3.47
N PHE A 41 5.03 1.84 3.12
CA PHE A 41 6.17 1.67 4.04
C PHE A 41 6.84 2.99 4.43
N GLU A 42 7.04 3.89 3.47
CA GLU A 42 7.57 5.24 3.75
C GLU A 42 6.69 5.97 4.77
N LEU A 43 5.37 5.92 4.56
CA LEU A 43 4.41 6.57 5.44
C LEU A 43 4.36 5.91 6.83
N ALA A 44 4.46 4.58 6.89
CA ALA A 44 4.48 3.82 8.15
C ALA A 44 5.70 4.17 8.99
N GLN A 45 6.88 4.24 8.36
CA GLN A 45 8.12 4.65 9.01
C GLN A 45 8.07 6.10 9.48
N LYS A 46 7.50 7.01 8.66
CA LYS A 46 7.40 8.43 8.99
C LYS A 46 6.49 8.71 10.19
N TYR A 47 5.41 7.95 10.35
CA TYR A 47 4.37 8.19 11.36
C TYR A 47 4.29 7.14 12.46
N ASP A 48 5.22 6.18 12.50
CA ASP A 48 5.27 5.07 13.47
C ASP A 48 3.95 4.29 13.53
N ARG A 49 3.52 3.75 12.37
CA ARG A 49 2.25 3.02 12.22
C ARG A 49 2.46 1.59 11.74
N LEU A 50 1.49 0.74 12.03
CA LEU A 50 1.44 -0.62 11.49
C LEU A 50 1.03 -0.61 10.01
N ILE A 51 1.21 -1.74 9.32
CA ILE A 51 0.82 -1.94 7.92
C ILE A 51 -0.10 -3.16 7.82
N ASP A 52 -1.18 -3.03 7.06
CA ASP A 52 -2.09 -4.13 6.69
C ASP A 52 -2.59 -3.90 5.26
N VAL A 53 -2.30 -4.84 4.37
CA VAL A 53 -2.47 -4.68 2.92
C VAL A 53 -3.48 -5.68 2.41
N HIS A 54 -4.44 -5.24 1.60
CA HIS A 54 -5.27 -6.13 0.78
C HIS A 54 -4.39 -6.69 -0.33
N CYS A 55 -3.72 -7.81 -0.06
CA CYS A 55 -2.61 -8.33 -0.85
C CYS A 55 -3.07 -9.52 -1.69
N ASP A 56 -2.95 -9.39 -3.02
CA ASP A 56 -3.26 -10.45 -3.99
C ASP A 56 -4.67 -11.08 -3.83
N GLU A 57 -5.69 -10.25 -3.52
CA GLU A 57 -7.10 -10.68 -3.39
C GLU A 57 -7.78 -10.79 -4.76
N ILE A 58 -7.17 -11.57 -5.64
CA ILE A 58 -7.62 -11.81 -7.01
C ILE A 58 -7.16 -13.20 -7.45
N ASP A 59 -8.00 -13.93 -8.20
CA ASP A 59 -7.67 -15.25 -8.74
C ASP A 59 -6.73 -15.17 -9.97
N ASP A 60 -5.66 -14.37 -9.90
CA ASP A 60 -4.62 -14.23 -10.92
C ASP A 60 -3.30 -14.83 -10.40
N GLU A 61 -2.76 -15.83 -11.09
CA GLU A 61 -1.51 -16.49 -10.70
C GLU A 61 -0.26 -15.59 -10.79
N GLN A 62 -0.39 -14.45 -11.47
CA GLN A 62 0.66 -13.44 -11.65
C GLN A 62 0.56 -12.31 -10.63
N SER A 63 -0.53 -12.20 -9.86
CA SER A 63 -0.62 -11.29 -8.73
C SER A 63 0.27 -11.82 -7.60
N ARG A 64 1.46 -11.22 -7.47
CA ARG A 64 2.52 -11.64 -6.55
C ARG A 64 3.06 -10.48 -5.72
N PHE A 65 2.21 -9.51 -5.39
CA PHE A 65 2.65 -8.34 -4.63
C PHE A 65 3.10 -8.68 -3.21
N VAL A 66 2.67 -9.83 -2.67
CA VAL A 66 3.14 -10.36 -1.39
C VAL A 66 4.66 -10.49 -1.31
N GLU A 67 5.34 -10.79 -2.43
CA GLU A 67 6.81 -10.89 -2.45
C GLU A 67 7.48 -9.54 -2.20
N THR A 68 6.89 -8.46 -2.74
CA THR A 68 7.37 -7.09 -2.56
C THR A 68 7.03 -6.59 -1.15
N LEU A 69 5.81 -6.86 -0.67
CA LEU A 69 5.38 -6.54 0.69
C LEU A 69 6.32 -7.16 1.74
N ALA A 70 6.66 -8.44 1.58
CA ALA A 70 7.56 -9.13 2.50
C ALA A 70 9.01 -8.62 2.42
N ALA A 71 9.50 -8.19 1.25
CA ALA A 71 10.85 -7.69 1.07
C ALA A 71 11.08 -6.30 1.70
N LEU A 72 10.02 -5.52 1.92
CA LEU A 72 10.07 -4.19 2.52
C LEU A 72 9.90 -4.20 4.06
N ALA A 73 9.48 -5.33 4.63
CA ALA A 73 9.19 -5.52 6.06
C ALA A 73 10.44 -5.50 6.97
#